data_AF-A0A7W7TAK3-F1
#
_entry.id   AF-A0A7W7TAK3-F1
#
_cell.length_a   1.000
_cell.length_b   1.000
_cell.length_c   1.000
_cell.angle_alpha   90.00
_cell.angle_beta   90.00
_cell.angle_gamma   90.00
#
_symmetry.space_group_name_H-M   'P 1'
#
loop_
_entity.id
_entity.type
_entity.pdbx_description
1 polymer ?
#
loop_
_entity_poly.entity_id
_entity_poly.type
_entity_poly.pdbx_seq_one_letter_code
_entity_poly.pdbx_strand_id
1 'polypeptide(L)'
;MTNATLSAAQFRTAWEHLDLGALPIVLHVPDDPAPWSELVENDLVRDGDLDPWLGSALELVARPPRAVDLRLGIGSVAVRALAVSGERGAVLAVLSGGRLSVRDPDADLPAAVVSVLPADGDLVGAQDLHGRIGAAVLDATGRRCRSRDVVDFHGPVPADGLRERVASLLARLSG
;
A
#
# COMPACT_ATOMS: atom_id res chain seq x y z
N MET A 1 -10.24 -9.88 11.92
CA MET A 1 -8.99 -10.00 11.14
C MET A 1 -8.22 -8.68 11.28
N THR A 2 -6.88 -8.68 11.24
CA THR A 2 -6.05 -7.44 11.18
C THR A 2 -4.98 -7.49 10.08
N ASN A 3 -4.96 -8.61 9.35
CA ASN A 3 -4.18 -8.81 8.14
C ASN A 3 -4.89 -9.81 7.22
N ALA A 4 -4.69 -9.68 5.92
CA ALA A 4 -5.19 -10.60 4.91
C ALA A 4 -4.15 -10.75 3.80
N THR A 5 -4.19 -11.89 3.11
CA THR A 5 -3.43 -12.09 1.87
C THR A 5 -4.38 -12.58 0.78
N LEU A 6 -4.37 -11.90 -0.36
CA LEU A 6 -5.22 -12.17 -1.51
C LEU A 6 -4.35 -12.44 -2.74
N SER A 7 -4.83 -13.27 -3.66
CA SER A 7 -4.35 -13.23 -5.04
C SER A 7 -4.76 -11.91 -5.70
N ALA A 8 -4.10 -11.55 -6.80
CA ALA A 8 -4.49 -10.40 -7.62
C ALA A 8 -5.96 -10.48 -8.07
N ALA A 9 -6.41 -11.66 -8.51
CA ALA A 9 -7.78 -11.91 -8.93
C ALA A 9 -8.80 -11.75 -7.78
N GLN A 10 -8.49 -12.28 -6.60
CA GLN A 10 -9.34 -12.10 -5.41
C GLN A 10 -9.44 -10.63 -4.98
N PHE A 11 -8.33 -9.89 -5.07
CA PHE A 11 -8.33 -8.45 -4.81
C PHE A 11 -9.24 -7.70 -5.78
N ARG A 12 -9.24 -8.06 -7.08
CA ARG A 12 -10.14 -7.47 -8.07
C ARG A 12 -11.61 -7.72 -7.71
N THR A 13 -11.97 -8.96 -7.35
CA THR A 13 -13.32 -9.31 -6.92
C THR A 13 -13.76 -8.52 -5.69
N ALA A 14 -12.91 -8.44 -4.66
CA ALA A 14 -13.21 -7.69 -3.45
C ALA A 14 -13.40 -6.19 -3.75
N TRP A 15 -12.57 -5.62 -4.63
CA TRP A 15 -12.65 -4.23 -5.04
C TRP A 15 -13.93 -3.90 -5.82
N GLU A 16 -14.33 -4.79 -6.72
CA GLU A 16 -15.55 -4.65 -7.53
C GLU A 16 -16.81 -4.89 -6.71
N HIS A 17 -16.80 -5.88 -5.82
CA HIS A 17 -17.92 -6.16 -4.90
C HIS A 17 -18.26 -4.95 -4.02
N LEU A 18 -17.24 -4.20 -3.58
CA LEU A 18 -17.39 -2.98 -2.78
C LEU A 18 -17.66 -1.71 -3.61
N ASP A 19 -17.72 -1.80 -4.95
CA ASP A 19 -17.92 -0.67 -5.88
C ASP A 19 -16.97 0.53 -5.61
N LEU A 20 -15.68 0.25 -5.39
CA LEU A 20 -14.69 1.26 -4.99
C LEU A 20 -14.16 2.10 -6.16
N GLY A 21 -14.69 1.92 -7.37
CA GLY A 21 -14.27 2.62 -8.58
C GLY A 21 -12.85 2.24 -9.03
N ALA A 22 -12.07 3.23 -9.46
CA ALA A 22 -10.74 2.98 -10.04
C ALA A 22 -9.70 2.53 -8.99
N LEU A 23 -8.96 1.48 -9.32
CA LEU A 23 -7.84 1.01 -8.49
C LEU A 23 -6.73 2.07 -8.38
N PRO A 24 -6.09 2.20 -7.19
CA PRO A 24 -4.85 2.95 -7.07
C PRO A 24 -3.80 2.38 -8.02
N ILE A 25 -3.20 3.24 -8.86
CA ILE A 25 -2.24 2.82 -9.91
C ILE A 25 -1.11 1.93 -9.36
N VAL A 26 -0.63 2.21 -8.14
CA VAL A 26 0.42 1.40 -7.51
C VAL A 26 -0.02 -0.03 -7.20
N LEU A 27 -1.31 -0.25 -6.92
CA LEU A 27 -1.90 -1.56 -6.66
C LEU A 27 -2.63 -2.16 -7.87
N HIS A 28 -2.58 -1.49 -9.04
CA HIS A 28 -3.28 -1.97 -10.23
C HIS A 28 -2.75 -3.36 -10.64
N VAL A 29 -3.67 -4.31 -10.84
CA VAL A 29 -3.38 -5.66 -11.34
C VAL A 29 -4.16 -5.88 -12.64
N PRO A 30 -3.53 -6.45 -13.69
CA PRO A 30 -4.19 -6.68 -14.97
C PRO A 30 -5.06 -7.96 -15.01
N ASP A 31 -5.18 -8.67 -13.90
CA ASP A 31 -5.90 -9.94 -13.78
C ASP A 31 -7.43 -9.77 -13.82
N ASP A 32 -8.10 -10.82 -14.29
CA ASP A 32 -9.55 -10.95 -14.20
C ASP A 32 -9.99 -11.22 -12.75
N PRO A 33 -11.19 -10.77 -12.33
CA PRO A 33 -11.73 -11.08 -11.02
C PRO A 33 -11.90 -12.59 -10.80
N ALA A 34 -11.53 -13.06 -9.61
CA ALA A 34 -11.80 -14.43 -9.17
C ALA A 34 -13.31 -14.63 -8.89
N PRO A 35 -13.83 -15.87 -9.01
CA PRO A 35 -15.15 -16.22 -8.51
C PRO A 35 -15.28 -15.93 -7.00
N TRP A 36 -16.47 -15.48 -6.56
CA TRP A 36 -16.73 -15.22 -5.14
C TRP A 36 -16.48 -16.44 -4.23
N SER A 37 -16.72 -17.66 -4.74
CA SER A 37 -16.45 -18.90 -4.02
C SER A 37 -14.98 -19.04 -3.60
N GLU A 38 -14.04 -18.53 -4.40
CA GLU A 38 -12.62 -18.55 -4.01
C GLU A 38 -12.34 -17.64 -2.82
N LEU A 39 -13.07 -16.53 -2.65
CA LEU A 39 -12.92 -15.67 -1.48
C LEU A 39 -13.48 -16.37 -0.23
N VAL A 40 -14.58 -17.11 -0.37
CA VAL A 40 -15.15 -17.94 0.70
C VAL A 40 -14.17 -19.05 1.11
N GLU A 41 -13.59 -19.76 0.15
CA GLU A 41 -12.61 -20.83 0.38
C GLU A 41 -11.32 -20.35 1.05
N ASN A 42 -10.99 -19.06 0.93
CA ASN A 42 -9.80 -18.45 1.52
C ASN A 42 -10.12 -17.62 2.78
N ASP A 43 -11.28 -17.82 3.40
CA ASP A 43 -11.70 -17.16 4.64
C ASP A 43 -11.69 -15.62 4.56
N LEU A 44 -11.92 -15.06 3.35
CA LEU A 44 -12.03 -13.62 3.12
C LEU A 44 -13.46 -13.11 3.26
N VAL A 45 -14.44 -14.01 3.45
CA VAL A 45 -15.86 -13.73 3.54
C VAL A 45 -16.38 -14.13 4.91
N ARG A 46 -17.21 -13.29 5.51
CA ARG A 46 -17.91 -13.53 6.77
C ARG A 46 -19.38 -13.16 6.62
N ASP A 47 -20.26 -14.07 7.05
CA ASP A 47 -21.71 -13.86 7.01
C ASP A 47 -22.27 -13.49 5.62
N GLY A 48 -21.63 -14.01 4.56
CA GLY A 48 -22.03 -13.81 3.17
C GLY A 48 -21.49 -12.54 2.50
N ASP A 49 -20.71 -11.74 3.22
CA ASP A 49 -20.05 -10.52 2.71
C ASP A 49 -18.54 -10.56 3.00
N LEU A 50 -17.76 -9.65 2.43
CA LEU A 50 -16.33 -9.55 2.71
C LEU A 50 -16.09 -9.38 4.23
N ASP A 51 -14.99 -9.95 4.75
CA ASP A 51 -14.62 -9.75 6.17
C ASP A 51 -14.66 -8.24 6.51
N PRO A 52 -15.34 -7.83 7.60
CA PRO A 52 -15.58 -6.41 7.88
C PRO A 52 -14.32 -5.56 8.01
N TRP A 53 -13.23 -6.14 8.54
CA TRP A 53 -11.97 -5.41 8.64
C TRP A 53 -11.34 -5.22 7.25
N LEU A 54 -11.35 -6.27 6.42
CA LEU A 54 -10.82 -6.19 5.07
C LEU A 54 -11.61 -5.18 4.21
N GLY A 55 -12.94 -5.19 4.30
CA GLY A 55 -13.79 -4.20 3.62
C GLY A 55 -13.44 -2.77 4.02
N SER A 56 -13.37 -2.50 5.33
CA SER A 56 -12.97 -1.19 5.85
C SER A 56 -11.56 -0.77 5.40
N ALA A 57 -10.62 -1.73 5.34
CA ALA A 57 -9.27 -1.47 4.88
C ALA A 57 -9.22 -1.09 3.39
N LEU A 58 -10.00 -1.78 2.55
CA LEU A 58 -10.10 -1.50 1.11
C LEU A 58 -10.80 -0.16 0.83
N GLU A 59 -11.84 0.18 1.58
CA GLU A 59 -12.47 1.51 1.53
C GLU A 59 -11.46 2.63 1.82
N LEU A 60 -10.64 2.47 2.87
CA LEU A 60 -9.58 3.44 3.20
C LEU A 60 -8.54 3.54 2.07
N VAL A 61 -8.17 2.42 1.45
CA VAL A 61 -7.23 2.37 0.33
C VAL A 61 -7.79 3.04 -0.94
N ALA A 62 -9.11 2.98 -1.17
CA ALA A 62 -9.77 3.61 -2.31
C ALA A 62 -9.71 5.14 -2.24
N ARG A 63 -9.94 5.71 -1.06
CA ARG A 63 -9.97 7.16 -0.87
C ARG A 63 -9.16 7.61 0.35
N PRO A 64 -7.83 7.45 0.33
CA PRO A 64 -7.00 7.68 1.50
C PRO A 64 -6.80 9.18 1.76
N PRO A 65 -7.11 9.69 2.98
CA PRO A 65 -6.78 11.06 3.37
C PRO A 65 -5.29 11.36 3.30
N ARG A 66 -4.45 10.39 3.67
CA ARG A 66 -3.00 10.43 3.53
C ARG A 66 -2.50 9.14 2.93
N ALA A 67 -1.54 9.23 2.02
CA ALA A 67 -0.99 8.08 1.32
C ALA A 67 0.50 8.26 1.05
N VAL A 68 1.26 7.18 1.22
CA VAL A 68 2.64 7.03 0.79
C VAL A 68 2.72 5.77 -0.07
N ASP A 69 3.18 5.91 -1.31
CA ASP A 69 3.32 4.78 -2.24
C ASP A 69 4.77 4.48 -2.55
N LEU A 70 5.09 3.20 -2.69
CA LEU A 70 6.41 2.68 -2.98
C LEU A 70 6.40 1.84 -4.24
N ARG A 71 7.42 2.04 -5.08
CA ARG A 71 7.73 1.18 -6.21
C ARG A 71 9.17 0.73 -6.09
N LEU A 72 9.37 -0.57 -6.07
CA LEU A 72 10.68 -1.22 -6.01
C LEU A 72 10.86 -2.09 -7.23
N GLY A 73 12.01 -1.95 -7.89
CA GLY A 73 12.46 -2.90 -8.89
C GLY A 73 13.66 -3.69 -8.39
N ILE A 74 13.56 -5.02 -8.44
CA ILE A 74 14.67 -5.97 -8.21
C ILE A 74 14.71 -6.91 -9.40
N GLY A 75 15.63 -6.73 -10.34
CA GLY A 75 15.69 -7.59 -11.54
C GLY A 75 14.32 -7.69 -12.24
N SER A 76 13.72 -8.88 -12.27
CA SER A 76 12.38 -9.14 -12.83
C SER A 76 11.20 -9.01 -11.84
N VAL A 77 11.47 -8.83 -10.55
CA VAL A 77 10.44 -8.80 -9.50
C VAL A 77 10.18 -7.35 -9.06
N ALA A 78 8.94 -6.90 -9.24
CA ALA A 78 8.48 -5.60 -8.80
C ALA A 78 7.67 -5.71 -7.51
N VAL A 79 8.07 -4.99 -6.47
CA VAL A 79 7.28 -4.82 -5.24
C VAL A 79 6.65 -3.44 -5.27
N ARG A 80 5.34 -3.37 -5.02
CA ARG A 80 4.58 -2.14 -4.99
C ARG A 80 3.85 -2.06 -3.68
N ALA A 81 3.94 -0.96 -2.97
CA ALA A 81 3.25 -0.80 -1.69
C ALA A 81 2.53 0.53 -1.60
N LEU A 82 1.50 0.56 -0.76
CA LEU A 82 0.70 1.72 -0.47
C LEU A 82 0.38 1.71 1.03
N ALA A 83 0.97 2.63 1.77
CA ALA A 83 0.59 2.90 3.15
C ALA A 83 -0.37 4.08 3.17
N VAL A 84 -1.50 3.93 3.86
CA VAL A 84 -2.55 4.95 3.95
C VAL A 84 -2.98 5.16 5.38
N SER A 85 -3.42 6.37 5.72
CA SER A 85 -4.06 6.65 7.01
C SER A 85 -5.24 7.61 6.87
N GLY A 86 -6.17 7.47 7.82
CA GLY A 86 -7.34 8.31 8.02
C GLY A 86 -7.82 8.25 9.47
N GLU A 87 -9.00 8.80 9.75
CA GLU A 87 -9.55 8.86 11.11
C GLU A 87 -9.76 7.49 11.75
N ARG A 88 -10.04 6.47 10.94
CA ARG A 88 -10.37 5.11 11.39
C ARG A 88 -9.16 4.19 11.52
N GLY A 89 -7.96 4.66 11.20
CA GLY A 89 -6.73 3.87 11.30
C GLY A 89 -5.80 4.03 10.11
N ALA A 90 -4.92 3.05 9.94
CA ALA A 90 -3.93 3.01 8.88
C ALA A 90 -3.88 1.59 8.27
N VAL A 91 -3.51 1.51 7.00
CA VAL A 91 -3.39 0.25 6.26
C VAL A 91 -2.11 0.30 5.45
N LEU A 92 -1.35 -0.80 5.47
CA LEU A 92 -0.25 -1.08 4.56
C LEU A 92 -0.67 -2.20 3.61
N ALA A 93 -0.76 -1.88 2.33
CA ALA A 93 -1.01 -2.83 1.25
C ALA A 93 0.28 -3.06 0.45
N VAL A 94 0.71 -4.32 0.29
CA VAL A 94 1.93 -4.69 -0.44
C VAL A 94 1.60 -5.71 -1.52
N LEU A 95 1.89 -5.36 -2.77
CA LEU A 95 1.70 -6.19 -3.96
C LEU A 95 3.05 -6.70 -4.45
N SER A 96 3.25 -8.01 -4.35
CA SER A 96 4.47 -8.71 -4.76
C SER A 96 4.13 -10.11 -5.27
N GLY A 97 4.74 -10.53 -6.38
CA GLY A 97 4.57 -11.88 -6.92
C GLY A 97 3.11 -12.27 -7.20
N GLY A 98 2.28 -11.34 -7.65
CA GLY A 98 0.85 -11.59 -7.94
C GLY A 98 -0.03 -11.74 -6.69
N ARG A 99 0.49 -11.42 -5.50
CA ARG A 99 -0.28 -11.45 -4.25
C ARG A 99 -0.28 -10.08 -3.59
N LEU A 100 -1.43 -9.72 -3.04
CA LEU A 100 -1.62 -8.53 -2.21
C LEU A 100 -1.68 -8.96 -0.75
N SER A 101 -0.77 -8.47 0.09
CA SER A 101 -0.95 -8.48 1.53
C SER A 101 -1.50 -7.14 2.00
N VAL A 102 -2.47 -7.18 2.92
CA VAL A 102 -3.08 -6.01 3.55
C VAL A 102 -2.96 -6.21 5.05
N ARG A 103 -2.53 -5.18 5.78
CA ARG A 103 -2.42 -5.24 7.25
C ARG A 103 -2.50 -3.86 7.88
N ASP A 104 -2.85 -3.81 9.15
CA ASP A 104 -2.62 -2.62 9.97
C ASP A 104 -1.10 -2.47 10.19
N PRO A 105 -0.52 -1.28 9.98
CA PRO A 105 0.90 -1.06 10.24
C PRO A 105 1.16 -0.81 11.73
N ASP A 106 2.28 -1.33 12.25
CA ASP A 106 2.73 -1.09 13.63
C ASP A 106 3.42 0.27 13.83
N ALA A 107 3.51 1.09 12.78
CA ALA A 107 4.24 2.35 12.76
C ALA A 107 3.57 3.39 11.84
N ASP A 108 4.09 4.61 11.84
CA ASP A 108 3.62 5.69 10.96
C ASP A 108 3.84 5.36 9.47
N LEU A 109 3.22 6.13 8.55
CA LEU A 109 3.28 5.84 7.13
C LEU A 109 4.73 5.79 6.57
N PRO A 110 5.63 6.74 6.90
CA PRO A 110 7.03 6.65 6.50
C PRO A 110 7.70 5.36 6.96
N ALA A 111 7.59 4.99 8.24
CA ALA A 111 8.18 3.78 8.77
C ALA A 111 7.55 2.51 8.18
N ALA A 112 6.23 2.49 8.01
CA ALA A 112 5.49 1.38 7.42
C ALA A 112 5.98 1.09 5.98
N VAL A 113 6.17 2.12 5.17
CA VAL A 113 6.68 1.94 3.80
C VAL A 113 8.14 1.50 3.79
N VAL A 114 8.98 2.09 4.64
CA VAL A 114 10.39 1.68 4.76
C VAL A 114 10.53 0.24 5.24
N SER A 115 9.61 -0.27 6.06
CA SER A 115 9.59 -1.66 6.54
C SER A 115 9.36 -2.70 5.44
N VAL A 116 8.94 -2.29 4.25
CA VAL A 116 8.78 -3.18 3.08
C VAL A 116 10.13 -3.55 2.47
N LEU A 117 11.18 -2.76 2.74
CA LEU A 117 12.51 -2.98 2.18
C LEU A 117 13.24 -4.11 2.90
N PRO A 118 14.09 -4.89 2.20
CA PRO A 118 15.04 -5.78 2.85
C PRO A 118 15.89 -4.98 3.85
N ALA A 119 16.12 -5.51 5.05
CA ALA A 119 16.89 -4.85 6.10
C ALA A 119 18.20 -5.59 6.37
N ASP A 120 19.27 -4.84 6.60
CA ASP A 120 20.58 -5.31 7.05
C ASP A 120 21.14 -4.34 8.10
N GLY A 121 20.91 -4.67 9.38
CA GLY A 121 21.17 -3.75 10.50
C GLY A 121 20.37 -2.45 10.35
N ASP A 122 21.07 -1.32 10.37
CA ASP A 122 20.47 0.03 10.22
C ASP A 122 20.24 0.43 8.75
N LEU A 123 20.65 -0.42 7.81
CA LEU A 123 20.48 -0.20 6.38
C LEU A 123 19.22 -0.91 5.87
N VAL A 124 18.59 -0.30 4.88
CA VAL A 124 17.49 -0.87 4.11
C VAL A 124 17.82 -0.84 2.62
N GLY A 125 17.31 -1.83 1.91
CA GLY A 125 17.54 -2.06 0.49
C GLY A 125 18.52 -3.19 0.22
N ALA A 126 18.96 -3.31 -1.03
CA ALA A 126 19.94 -4.28 -1.49
C ALA A 126 20.77 -3.65 -2.60
N GLN A 127 21.97 -4.18 -2.90
CA GLN A 127 22.92 -3.58 -3.86
C GLN A 127 22.29 -3.18 -5.20
N ASP A 128 21.41 -4.03 -5.76
CA ASP A 128 20.77 -3.81 -7.06
C ASP A 128 19.31 -3.29 -6.95
N LEU A 129 18.91 -2.88 -5.74
CA LEU A 129 17.57 -2.34 -5.50
C LEU A 129 17.51 -0.87 -5.87
N HIS A 130 16.56 -0.52 -6.71
CA HIS A 130 16.15 0.87 -6.89
C HIS A 130 14.71 1.04 -6.42
N GLY A 131 14.46 2.14 -5.72
CA GLY A 131 13.14 2.43 -5.17
C GLY A 131 12.75 3.89 -5.34
N ARG A 132 11.45 4.09 -5.52
CA ARG A 132 10.81 5.40 -5.57
C ARG A 132 9.64 5.46 -4.61
N ILE A 133 9.63 6.47 -3.76
CA ILE A 133 8.55 6.72 -2.81
C ILE A 133 7.85 8.04 -3.16
N GLY A 134 6.54 7.99 -3.34
CA GLY A 134 5.66 9.15 -3.55
C GLY A 134 4.75 9.38 -2.35
N ALA A 135 4.15 10.57 -2.29
CA ALA A 135 3.15 10.90 -1.28
C ALA A 135 1.97 11.65 -1.89
N ALA A 136 0.79 11.45 -1.30
CA ALA A 136 -0.42 12.19 -1.61
C ALA A 136 -1.27 12.42 -0.37
N VAL A 137 -2.05 13.50 -0.37
CA VAL A 137 -3.06 13.79 0.66
C VAL A 137 -4.37 14.21 0.00
N LEU A 138 -5.47 14.17 0.75
CA LEU A 138 -6.67 14.94 0.43
C LEU A 138 -6.54 16.32 1.08
N ASP A 139 -6.80 17.36 0.30
CA ASP A 139 -6.90 18.72 0.83
C ASP A 139 -8.23 18.95 1.56
N ALA A 140 -8.41 20.14 2.14
CA ALA A 140 -9.64 20.50 2.86
C ALA A 140 -10.90 20.49 1.98
N THR A 141 -10.77 20.51 0.64
CA THR A 141 -11.89 20.39 -0.30
C THR A 141 -12.18 18.94 -0.70
N GLY A 142 -11.41 17.99 -0.17
CA GLY A 142 -11.48 16.57 -0.51
C GLY A 142 -10.83 16.24 -1.86
N ARG A 143 -10.05 17.16 -2.45
CA ARG A 143 -9.32 16.92 -3.69
C ARG A 143 -7.97 16.27 -3.38
N ARG A 144 -7.58 15.30 -4.19
CA ARG A 144 -6.28 14.62 -4.04
C ARG A 144 -5.14 15.50 -4.57
N CYS A 145 -4.17 15.76 -3.70
CA CYS A 145 -2.93 16.47 -3.98
C CYS A 145 -1.77 15.49 -3.87
N ARG A 146 -1.04 15.29 -4.97
CA ARG A 146 0.15 14.45 -5.02
C ARG A 146 1.40 15.32 -5.03
N SER A 147 2.42 14.93 -4.28
CA SER A 147 3.74 15.57 -4.38
C SER A 147 4.27 15.46 -5.81
N ARG A 148 4.86 16.54 -6.31
CA ARG A 148 5.62 16.53 -7.57
C ARG A 148 6.98 15.86 -7.39
N ASP A 149 7.55 15.97 -6.20
CA ASP A 149 8.79 15.32 -5.83
C ASP A 149 8.56 13.88 -5.40
N VAL A 150 9.61 13.09 -5.50
CA VAL A 150 9.68 11.72 -5.01
C VAL A 150 10.97 11.51 -4.23
N VAL A 151 10.96 10.56 -3.32
CA VAL A 151 12.17 10.09 -2.64
C VAL A 151 12.69 8.90 -3.42
N ASP A 152 13.74 9.13 -4.22
CA ASP A 152 14.48 8.06 -4.88
C ASP A 152 15.64 7.57 -3.98
N PHE A 153 15.96 6.29 -4.09
CA PHE A 153 17.14 5.67 -3.50
C PHE A 153 17.62 4.49 -4.35
N HIS A 154 18.92 4.18 -4.23
CA HIS A 154 19.58 3.08 -4.92
C HIS A 154 20.54 2.42 -3.95
N GLY A 155 20.53 1.08 -3.91
CA GLY A 155 21.39 0.34 -3.01
C GLY A 155 20.92 0.39 -1.54
N PRO A 156 21.76 -0.10 -0.62
CA PRO A 156 21.56 0.05 0.81
C PRO A 156 21.63 1.53 1.23
N VAL A 157 20.65 1.98 2.01
CA VAL A 157 20.60 3.33 2.59
C VAL A 157 20.21 3.28 4.07
N PRO A 158 20.61 4.26 4.91
CA PRO A 158 20.17 4.32 6.30
C PRO A 158 18.65 4.40 6.41
N ALA A 159 18.06 3.52 7.23
CA ALA A 159 16.61 3.43 7.39
C ALA A 159 16.01 4.74 7.90
N ASP A 160 16.61 5.34 8.92
CA ASP A 160 16.12 6.58 9.54
C ASP A 160 16.19 7.75 8.56
N GLY A 161 17.30 7.89 7.83
CA GLY A 161 17.44 8.93 6.80
C GLY A 161 16.41 8.78 5.68
N LEU A 162 16.05 7.56 5.30
CA LEU A 162 14.98 7.34 4.33
C LEU A 162 13.61 7.70 4.90
N ARG A 163 13.31 7.29 6.14
CA ARG A 163 12.06 7.65 6.84
C ARG A 163 11.88 9.17 6.95
N GLU A 164 12.92 9.89 7.35
CA GLU A 164 12.89 11.36 7.47
C GLU A 164 12.58 12.05 6.13
N ARG A 165 13.20 11.59 5.03
CA ARG A 165 12.92 12.11 3.68
C ARG A 165 11.46 11.88 3.27
N VAL A 166 10.90 10.72 3.60
CA VAL A 166 9.49 10.40 3.31
C VAL A 166 8.54 11.22 4.19
N ALA A 167 8.86 11.38 5.48
CA ALA A 167 8.10 12.24 6.39
C ALA A 167 8.07 13.69 5.91
N SER A 168 9.22 14.22 5.46
CA SER A 168 9.33 15.56 4.86
C SER A 168 8.49 15.69 3.59
N LEU A 169 8.44 14.65 2.74
CA LEU A 169 7.60 14.63 1.55
C LEU A 169 6.11 14.77 1.91
N LEU A 170 5.64 14.04 2.91
CA LEU A 170 4.25 14.08 3.36
C LEU A 170 3.89 15.39 4.07
N ALA A 171 4.80 15.93 4.89
CA ALA A 171 4.61 17.18 5.61
C ALA A 171 4.39 18.38 4.67
N ARG A 172 5.11 18.42 3.54
CA ARG A 172 4.99 19.48 2.52
C ARG A 172 3.63 19.52 1.80
N LEU A 173 2.83 18.45 1.90
CA LEU A 173 1.48 18.41 1.35
C LEU A 173 0.41 18.82 2.37
N SER A 174 0.77 18.87 3.65
CA SER A 174 -0.16 19.08 4.76
C SER A 174 -0.17 20.51 5.32
N GLY A 175 0.70 21.38 4.81
CA GLY A 175 0.76 22.81 5.12
C GLY A 175 0.21 23.64 3.98
#